data_AF-A0A7R8ZZ55-F1
#
_entry.id   AF-A0A7R8ZZ55-F1
#
_cell.length_a   1.000
_cell.length_b   1.000
_cell.length_c   1.000
_cell.angle_alpha   90.00
_cell.angle_beta   90.00
_cell.angle_gamma   90.00
#
_symmetry.space_group_name_H-M   'P 1'
#
loop_
_entity.id
_entity.type
_entity.pdbx_description
1 polymer ?
#
loop_
_entity_poly.entity_id
_entity_poly.type
_entity_poly.pdbx_seq_one_letter_code
_entity_poly.pdbx_strand_id
1 'polypeptide(L)'
;MADAFEREAIFKREADLVARNIRKISQNAKHIEKVSQYSKGSVDDLRKEHEVLHETKKLAEETKKKLEDMKTSLSQGTFQNQRQAKHQHEKLTDEFTSACTTLQSVQRDLVSKEKEQVRRVRAQSGTRPPECSRNTRGKRKKHEIEASKRVKDVRRWDSNIVPSLLPSGTFMNPSNN
;
A
#
# COMPACT_ATOMS: atom_id res chain seq x y z
N MET A 1 32.30 -4.02 24.44
CA MET A 1 32.01 -2.60 24.09
C MET A 1 31.92 -2.36 22.57
N ALA A 2 32.78 -2.94 21.73
CA ALA A 2 32.71 -2.77 20.27
C ALA A 2 31.36 -3.19 19.64
N ASP A 3 30.78 -4.29 20.12
CA ASP A 3 29.50 -4.84 19.64
C ASP A 3 28.30 -3.88 19.86
N ALA A 4 28.30 -3.07 20.92
CA ALA A 4 27.21 -2.11 21.18
C ALA A 4 27.21 -0.92 20.21
N PHE A 5 28.39 -0.43 19.83
CA PHE A 5 28.55 0.66 18.89
C PHE A 5 28.18 0.24 17.46
N GLU A 6 28.58 -0.97 17.07
CA GLU A 6 28.23 -1.54 15.76
C GLU A 6 26.71 -1.76 15.61
N ARG A 7 26.05 -2.29 16.65
CA ARG A 7 24.58 -2.41 16.69
C ARG A 7 23.88 -1.07 16.54
N GLU A 8 24.37 -0.04 17.21
CA GLU A 8 23.79 1.31 17.11
C GLU A 8 23.98 1.91 15.71
N ALA A 9 25.14 1.69 15.08
CA ALA A 9 25.39 2.12 13.71
C ALA A 9 24.47 1.39 12.70
N ILE A 10 24.26 0.09 12.87
CA ILE A 10 23.30 -0.69 12.07
C ILE A 10 21.90 -0.11 12.26
N PHE A 11 21.43 0.03 13.51
CA PHE A 11 20.11 0.58 13.81
C PHE A 11 19.88 1.95 13.14
N LYS A 12 20.85 2.86 13.19
CA LYS A 12 20.76 4.19 12.54
C LYS A 12 20.62 4.08 11.02
N ARG A 13 21.43 3.22 10.38
CA ARG A 13 21.33 2.98 8.92
C ARG A 13 19.97 2.35 8.54
N GLU A 14 19.46 1.44 9.36
CA GLU A 14 18.14 0.84 9.15
C GLU A 14 17.03 1.87 9.30
N ALA A 15 17.08 2.71 10.34
CA ALA A 15 16.15 3.80 10.56
C ALA A 15 16.11 4.78 9.38
N ASP A 16 17.27 5.17 8.84
CA ASP A 16 17.36 6.06 7.68
C ASP A 16 16.77 5.43 6.41
N LEU A 17 16.95 4.12 6.22
CA LEU A 17 16.35 3.39 5.10
C LEU A 17 14.82 3.34 5.26
N VAL A 18 14.32 2.98 6.44
CA VAL A 18 12.89 2.95 6.76
C VAL A 18 12.26 4.33 6.53
N ALA A 19 12.88 5.40 7.03
CA ALA A 19 12.40 6.76 6.85
C ALA A 19 12.33 7.18 5.37
N ARG A 20 13.27 6.73 4.53
CA ARG A 20 13.23 6.97 3.07
C ARG A 20 12.10 6.18 2.41
N ASN A 21 11.91 4.92 2.79
CA ASN A 21 10.84 4.08 2.26
C ASN A 21 9.46 4.64 2.62
N ILE A 22 9.24 5.04 3.87
CA ILE A 22 7.99 5.68 4.32
C ILE A 22 7.67 6.93 3.50
N ARG A 23 8.68 7.80 3.28
CA ARG A 23 8.53 8.99 2.43
C ARG A 23 8.15 8.61 1.01
N LYS A 24 8.79 7.59 0.43
CA LYS A 24 8.49 7.12 -0.93
C LYS A 24 7.09 6.51 -1.03
N ILE A 25 6.67 5.73 -0.04
CA ILE A 25 5.31 5.21 0.07
C ILE A 25 4.28 6.34 0.05
N SER A 26 4.50 7.35 0.90
CA SER A 26 3.62 8.51 1.01
C SER A 26 3.56 9.31 -0.30
N GLN A 27 4.70 9.48 -0.99
CA GLN A 27 4.77 10.14 -2.29
C GLN A 27 4.01 9.36 -3.37
N ASN A 28 4.19 8.05 -3.41
CA ASN A 28 3.50 7.19 -4.37
C ASN A 28 1.99 7.19 -4.11
N ALA A 29 1.55 7.15 -2.85
CA ALA A 29 0.15 7.27 -2.48
C ALA A 29 -0.47 8.57 -3.01
N LYS A 30 0.16 9.71 -2.74
CA LYS A 30 -0.28 11.02 -3.23
C LYS A 30 -0.26 11.13 -4.75
N HIS A 31 0.73 10.53 -5.40
CA HIS A 31 0.80 10.50 -6.86
C HIS A 31 -0.40 9.76 -7.44
N ILE A 32 -0.69 8.55 -6.96
CA ILE A 32 -1.83 7.77 -7.40
C ILE A 32 -3.14 8.52 -7.11
N GLU A 33 -3.30 9.09 -5.92
CA GLU A 33 -4.47 9.91 -5.57
C GLU A 33 -4.70 11.05 -6.57
N LYS A 34 -3.63 11.80 -6.87
CA LYS A 34 -3.68 12.93 -7.80
C LYS A 34 -4.03 12.46 -9.20
N VAL A 35 -3.33 11.46 -9.75
CA VAL A 35 -3.61 10.96 -11.10
C VAL A 35 -5.05 10.43 -11.17
N SER A 36 -5.50 9.73 -10.14
CA SER A 36 -6.85 9.21 -10.03
C SER A 36 -7.90 10.33 -10.06
N GLN A 37 -7.67 11.47 -9.40
CA GLN A 37 -8.59 12.62 -9.43
C GLN A 37 -8.74 13.25 -10.82
N TYR A 38 -7.65 13.33 -11.60
CA TYR A 38 -7.66 13.97 -12.92
C TYR A 38 -7.84 13.00 -14.09
N SER A 39 -7.66 11.69 -13.86
CA SER A 39 -7.83 10.69 -14.91
C SER A 39 -9.30 10.55 -15.26
N LYS A 40 -9.61 10.53 -16.56
CA LYS A 40 -10.97 10.26 -17.07
C LYS A 40 -11.34 8.77 -16.96
N GLY A 41 -10.58 8.00 -16.16
CA GLY A 41 -10.67 6.56 -16.05
C GLY A 41 -10.22 5.82 -17.31
N SER A 42 -9.20 6.30 -18.01
CA SER A 42 -8.62 5.53 -19.11
C SER A 42 -8.03 4.22 -18.60
N VAL A 43 -8.13 3.15 -19.39
CA VAL A 43 -7.58 1.83 -19.03
C VAL A 43 -6.07 1.90 -18.82
N ASP A 44 -5.37 2.70 -19.62
CA ASP A 44 -3.92 2.85 -19.50
C ASP A 44 -3.48 3.63 -18.26
N ASP A 45 -4.27 4.62 -17.81
CA ASP A 45 -4.00 5.37 -16.59
C ASP A 45 -4.16 4.46 -15.36
N LEU A 46 -5.26 3.69 -15.30
CA LEU A 46 -5.49 2.71 -14.24
C LEU A 46 -4.39 1.65 -14.20
N ARG A 47 -3.92 1.17 -15.36
CA ARG A 47 -2.83 0.18 -15.41
C ARG A 47 -1.54 0.70 -14.77
N LYS A 48 -1.15 1.94 -15.08
CA LYS A 48 0.05 2.58 -14.49
C LYS A 48 -0.12 2.79 -12.98
N GLU A 49 -1.30 3.24 -12.55
CA GLU A 49 -1.60 3.40 -11.13
C GLU A 49 -1.53 2.07 -10.36
N HIS A 50 -1.97 0.97 -10.96
CA HIS A 50 -1.85 -0.37 -10.38
C HIS A 50 -0.40 -0.85 -10.28
N GLU A 51 0.45 -0.52 -11.25
CA GLU A 51 1.88 -0.84 -11.21
C GLU A 51 2.55 -0.11 -10.04
N VAL A 52 2.35 1.21 -9.93
CA VAL A 52 2.87 2.01 -8.82
C VAL A 52 2.34 1.49 -7.48
N LEU A 53 1.06 1.14 -7.39
CA LEU A 53 0.48 0.56 -6.17
C LEU A 53 1.16 -0.77 -5.80
N HIS A 54 1.40 -1.64 -6.78
CA HIS A 54 2.03 -2.94 -6.54
C HIS A 54 3.46 -2.81 -6.03
N GLU A 55 4.26 -1.94 -6.65
CA GLU A 55 5.61 -1.62 -6.17
C GLU A 55 5.58 -1.04 -4.77
N THR A 56 4.62 -0.15 -4.50
CA THR A 56 4.49 0.50 -3.20
C THR A 56 4.10 -0.49 -2.10
N LYS A 57 3.31 -1.51 -2.42
CA LYS A 57 2.99 -2.60 -1.48
C LYS A 57 4.21 -3.44 -1.14
N LYS A 58 5.04 -3.80 -2.12
CA LYS A 58 6.31 -4.50 -1.87
C LYS A 58 7.21 -3.69 -0.95
N LEU A 59 7.34 -2.39 -1.23
CA LEU A 59 8.11 -1.48 -0.39
C LEU A 59 7.56 -1.41 1.04
N ALA A 60 6.24 -1.43 1.21
CA ALA A 60 5.61 -1.47 2.53
C ALA A 60 5.90 -2.79 3.27
N GLU A 61 5.87 -3.94 2.59
CA GLU A 61 6.23 -5.24 3.19
C GLU A 61 7.70 -5.27 3.64
N GLU A 62 8.62 -4.79 2.82
CA GLU A 62 10.04 -4.66 3.17
C GLU A 62 10.25 -3.74 4.37
N THR A 63 9.55 -2.60 4.39
CA THR A 63 9.61 -1.63 5.49
C THR A 63 9.08 -2.21 6.79
N LYS A 64 7.97 -2.95 6.74
CA LYS A 64 7.41 -3.68 7.90
C LYS A 64 8.42 -4.67 8.45
N LYS A 65 9.04 -5.49 7.60
CA LYS A 65 10.06 -6.45 8.03
C LYS A 65 11.22 -5.75 8.74
N LYS A 66 11.69 -4.64 8.18
CA LYS A 66 12.77 -3.85 8.76
C LYS A 66 12.41 -3.28 10.13
N LEU A 67 11.17 -2.82 10.31
CA LEU A 67 10.67 -2.35 11.62
C LEU A 67 10.65 -3.47 12.68
N GLU A 68 10.31 -4.70 12.30
CA GLU A 68 10.36 -5.86 13.20
C GLU A 68 11.81 -6.28 13.51
N ASP A 69 12.71 -6.23 12.53
CA ASP A 69 14.15 -6.48 12.73
C ASP A 69 14.75 -5.44 13.70
N MET A 70 14.39 -4.17 13.55
CA MET A 70 14.77 -3.09 14.46
C MET A 70 14.23 -3.32 15.88
N LYS A 71 12.98 -3.76 16.02
CA LYS A 71 12.35 -4.10 17.31
C LYS A 71 13.04 -5.28 18.01
N THR A 72 13.41 -6.30 17.24
CA THR A 72 14.19 -7.45 17.72
C THR A 72 15.56 -6.99 18.20
N SER A 73 16.22 -6.14 17.42
CA SER A 73 17.52 -5.55 17.77
C SER A 73 17.44 -4.75 19.08
N LEU A 74 16.41 -3.92 19.24
CA LEU A 74 16.11 -3.17 20.47
C LEU A 74 15.90 -4.04 21.71
N SER A 75 15.41 -5.27 21.52
CA SER A 75 15.10 -6.22 22.59
C SER A 75 16.31 -7.08 22.99
N GLN A 76 17.23 -7.34 22.07
CA GLN A 76 18.40 -8.20 22.29
C GLN A 76 19.66 -7.46 22.78
N GLY A 77 19.71 -6.13 22.67
CA GLY A 77 20.94 -5.36 22.86
C GLY A 77 20.91 -4.30 23.96
N THR A 78 22.08 -4.05 24.55
CA THR A 78 22.37 -2.84 25.32
C THR A 78 22.84 -1.75 24.36
N PHE A 79 21.94 -0.82 24.02
CA PHE A 79 22.28 0.39 23.25
C PHE A 79 22.81 1.46 24.21
N GLN A 80 23.75 2.30 23.75
CA GLN A 80 24.23 3.42 24.58
C GLN A 80 23.06 4.36 24.95
N ASN A 81 22.18 4.65 23.99
CA ASN A 81 20.97 5.45 24.19
C ASN A 81 19.69 4.66 23.87
N GLN A 82 19.39 3.63 24.67
CA GLN A 82 18.22 2.77 24.45
C GLN A 82 16.88 3.52 24.40
N ARG A 83 16.69 4.57 25.23
CA ARG A 83 15.48 5.39 25.21
C ARG A 83 15.28 6.11 23.87
N GLN A 84 16.36 6.69 23.33
CA GLN A 84 16.32 7.41 22.06
C GLN A 84 16.05 6.46 20.90
N ALA A 85 16.66 5.27 20.92
CA ALA A 85 16.44 4.25 19.89
C ALA A 85 14.99 3.73 19.90
N LYS A 86 14.41 3.50 21.10
CA LYS A 86 12.99 3.14 21.23
C LYS A 86 12.05 4.23 20.69
N HIS A 87 12.28 5.48 21.07
CA HIS A 87 11.49 6.61 20.58
C HIS A 87 11.57 6.75 19.05
N GLN A 88 12.77 6.58 18.47
CA GLN A 88 12.95 6.65 17.02
C GLN A 88 12.19 5.51 16.31
N HIS A 89 12.18 4.30 16.87
CA HIS A 89 11.42 3.17 16.33
C HIS A 89 9.91 3.41 16.40
N GLU A 90 9.40 3.92 17.52
CA GLU A 90 7.98 4.27 17.72
C GLU A 90 7.55 5.33 16.70
N LYS A 91 8.31 6.42 16.58
CA LYS A 91 8.05 7.48 15.59
C LYS A 91 7.99 6.95 14.16
N LEU A 92 8.94 6.09 13.77
CA LEU A 92 8.94 5.48 12.44
C LEU A 92 7.75 4.55 12.22
N THR A 93 7.30 3.87 13.27
CA THR A 93 6.11 3.01 13.23
C THR A 93 4.83 3.84 13.03
N ASP A 94 4.73 4.98 13.72
CA ASP A 94 3.60 5.91 13.58
C ASP A 94 3.55 6.53 12.18
N GLU A 95 4.69 7.03 11.69
CA GLU A 95 4.80 7.59 10.33
C GLU A 95 4.47 6.53 9.26
N PHE A 96 4.96 5.30 9.43
CA PHE A 96 4.67 4.19 8.54
C PHE A 96 3.17 3.85 8.54
N THR A 97 2.55 3.83 9.72
CA THR A 97 1.11 3.58 9.87
C THR A 97 0.30 4.63 9.14
N SER A 98 0.62 5.92 9.33
CA SER A 98 -0.04 7.02 8.62
C SER A 98 0.09 6.91 7.10
N ALA A 99 1.29 6.56 6.61
CA ALA A 99 1.54 6.34 5.20
C ALA A 99 0.72 5.16 4.64
N CYS A 100 0.61 4.07 5.40
CA CYS A 100 -0.22 2.92 5.07
C CYS A 100 -1.71 3.28 5.04
N THR A 101 -2.23 4.05 6.00
CA THR A 101 -3.64 4.49 5.99
C THR A 101 -3.97 5.29 4.73
N THR A 102 -3.05 6.15 4.29
CA THR A 102 -3.23 6.91 3.03
C THR A 102 -3.25 5.97 1.82
N LEU A 103 -2.33 4.99 1.76
CA LEU A 103 -2.36 3.97 0.71
C LEU A 103 -3.67 3.19 0.68
N GLN A 104 -4.23 2.83 1.85
CA GLN A 104 -5.50 2.11 1.93
C GLN A 104 -6.63 2.89 1.28
N SER A 105 -6.73 4.19 1.56
CA SER A 105 -7.74 5.05 0.95
C SER A 105 -7.61 5.05 -0.57
N VAL A 106 -6.40 5.35 -1.06
CA VAL A 106 -6.07 5.39 -2.49
C VAL A 106 -6.38 4.06 -3.17
N GLN A 107 -6.09 2.95 -2.50
CA GLN A 107 -6.33 1.62 -3.01
C GLN A 107 -7.84 1.29 -3.11
N ARG A 108 -8.66 1.76 -2.17
CA ARG A 108 -10.13 1.65 -2.26
C ARG A 108 -10.69 2.49 -3.39
N ASP A 109 -10.14 3.67 -3.60
CA ASP A 109 -10.54 4.57 -4.69
C ASP A 109 -10.21 3.98 -6.06
N LEU A 110 -8.99 3.45 -6.22
CA LEU A 110 -8.58 2.75 -7.45
C LEU A 110 -9.49 1.56 -7.76
N VAL A 111 -9.77 0.72 -6.76
CA VAL A 111 -10.67 -0.43 -6.93
C VAL A 111 -12.09 0.01 -7.29
N SER A 112 -12.57 1.10 -6.69
CA SER A 112 -13.90 1.65 -6.98
C SER A 112 -13.99 2.17 -8.42
N LYS A 113 -12.92 2.83 -8.90
CA LYS A 113 -12.82 3.30 -10.29
C LYS A 113 -12.67 2.17 -11.29
N GLU A 114 -11.90 1.12 -10.98
CA GLU A 114 -11.79 -0.08 -11.80
C GLU A 114 -13.16 -0.76 -11.97
N LYS A 115 -13.95 -0.89 -10.90
CA LYS A 115 -15.32 -1.43 -10.96
C LYS A 115 -16.22 -0.60 -11.87
N GLU A 116 -16.15 0.72 -11.79
CA GLU A 116 -16.93 1.62 -12.63
C GLU A 116 -16.51 1.52 -14.11
N GLN A 117 -15.21 1.42 -14.39
CA GLN A 117 -14.72 1.20 -15.75
C GLN A 117 -15.18 -0.14 -16.33
N VAL A 118 -15.12 -1.22 -15.55
CA VAL A 118 -15.65 -2.51 -15.97
C VAL A 118 -17.15 -2.43 -16.28
N ARG A 119 -17.93 -1.68 -15.48
CA ARG A 119 -19.36 -1.42 -15.75
C ARG A 119 -19.58 -0.62 -17.04
N ARG A 120 -18.79 0.45 -17.26
CA ARG A 120 -18.87 1.27 -18.49
C ARG A 120 -18.54 0.48 -19.75
N VAL A 121 -17.44 -0.28 -19.73
CA VAL A 121 -17.07 -1.17 -20.85
C VAL A 121 -18.15 -2.25 -21.07
N ARG A 122 -18.77 -2.75 -19.98
CA ARG A 122 -19.90 -3.70 -20.08
C ARG A 122 -21.14 -3.07 -20.71
N ALA A 123 -21.48 -1.82 -20.39
CA ALA A 123 -22.63 -1.11 -20.94
C ALA A 123 -22.43 -0.70 -22.40
N GLN A 124 -21.26 -0.15 -22.76
CA GLN A 124 -20.93 0.24 -24.14
C GLN A 124 -20.90 -0.93 -25.13
N SER A 125 -20.72 -2.16 -24.63
CA SER A 125 -20.71 -3.38 -25.45
C SER A 125 -22.04 -4.14 -25.45
N GLY A 126 -23.08 -3.61 -24.78
CA GLY A 126 -24.44 -4.15 -24.76
C GLY A 126 -25.40 -3.50 -25.76
N THR A 127 -25.00 -2.41 -26.41
CA THR A 127 -25.85 -1.59 -27.32
C THR A 127 -25.66 -1.89 -28.81
N ARG A 128 -24.97 -2.98 -29.19
CA ARG A 128 -24.74 -3.33 -30.60
C ARG A 128 -25.63 -4.53 -31.01
N PRO A 129 -26.35 -4.48 -32.16
CA PRO A 129 -27.19 -5.59 -32.65
C PRO A 129 -26.39 -6.89 -32.81
N PRO A 130 -27.04 -8.07 -32.87
CA PRO A 130 -26.39 -9.37 -32.79
C PRO A 130 -25.72 -9.74 -34.11
N GLU A 131 -24.65 -9.02 -34.47
CA GLU A 131 -23.72 -9.46 -35.50
C GLU A 131 -22.30 -9.03 -35.11
N CYS A 132 -21.39 -10.01 -35.21
CA CYS A 132 -19.98 -10.01 -34.80
C CYS A 132 -19.66 -10.24 -33.31
N SER A 133 -19.09 -11.43 -33.08
CA SER A 133 -17.78 -11.62 -32.41
C SER A 133 -17.80 -12.47 -31.14
N ARG A 134 -17.58 -13.77 -31.33
CA ARG A 134 -17.14 -14.72 -30.29
C ARG A 134 -15.83 -14.31 -29.59
N ASN A 135 -15.06 -13.36 -30.13
CA ASN A 135 -13.72 -13.00 -29.66
C ASN A 135 -13.69 -11.90 -28.57
N THR A 136 -14.76 -11.11 -28.41
CA THR A 136 -14.82 -10.06 -27.38
C THR A 136 -15.21 -10.60 -26.00
N ARG A 137 -15.94 -11.71 -25.95
CA ARG A 137 -16.40 -12.36 -24.70
C ARG A 137 -15.23 -12.91 -23.87
N GLY A 138 -14.20 -13.45 -24.51
CA GLY A 138 -12.99 -13.98 -23.85
C GLY A 138 -12.12 -12.89 -23.22
N LYS A 139 -11.93 -11.76 -23.92
CA LYS A 139 -11.20 -10.59 -23.38
C LYS A 139 -11.93 -9.96 -22.19
N ARG A 140 -13.26 -9.93 -22.21
CA ARG A 140 -14.11 -9.44 -21.10
C ARG A 140 -13.97 -10.29 -19.85
N LYS A 141 -14.09 -11.62 -19.97
CA LYS A 141 -13.90 -12.53 -18.84
C LYS A 141 -12.52 -12.38 -18.21
N LYS A 142 -11.46 -12.16 -19.01
CA LYS A 142 -10.10 -11.92 -18.49
C LYS A 142 -10.02 -10.64 -17.65
N HIS A 143 -10.51 -9.51 -18.15
CA HIS A 143 -10.50 -8.23 -17.41
C HIS A 143 -11.31 -8.29 -16.10
N GLU A 144 -12.47 -8.95 -16.11
CA GLU A 144 -13.32 -9.09 -14.91
C GLU A 144 -12.71 -10.00 -13.85
N ILE A 145 -12.07 -11.10 -14.27
CA ILE A 145 -11.34 -11.99 -13.35
C ILE A 145 -10.13 -11.27 -12.75
N GLU A 146 -9.41 -10.47 -13.54
CA GLU A 146 -8.25 -9.72 -13.08
C GLU A 146 -8.64 -8.63 -12.07
N ALA A 147 -9.68 -7.84 -12.36
CA ALA A 147 -10.24 -6.87 -11.41
C ALA A 147 -10.68 -7.55 -10.10
N SER A 148 -11.31 -8.73 -10.19
CA SER A 148 -11.73 -9.50 -9.02
C SER A 148 -10.56 -10.01 -8.17
N LYS A 149 -9.43 -10.38 -8.81
CA LYS A 149 -8.20 -10.75 -8.10
C LYS A 149 -7.62 -9.55 -7.35
N ARG A 150 -7.52 -8.40 -8.03
CA ARG A 150 -7.03 -7.14 -7.43
C ARG A 150 -7.85 -6.74 -6.20
N VAL A 151 -9.18 -6.83 -6.26
CA VAL A 151 -10.09 -6.58 -5.11
C VAL A 151 -9.79 -7.50 -3.92
N LYS A 152 -9.55 -8.79 -4.16
CA LYS A 152 -9.25 -9.75 -3.09
C LYS A 152 -7.87 -9.49 -2.48
N ASP A 153 -6.87 -9.18 -3.30
CA ASP A 153 -5.53 -8.81 -2.84
C ASP A 153 -5.55 -7.54 -2.00
N VAL A 154 -6.45 -6.60 -2.32
CA VAL A 154 -6.67 -5.41 -1.51
C VAL A 154 -7.16 -5.74 -0.11
N ARG A 155 -8.21 -6.54 -0.01
CA ARG A 155 -8.77 -6.95 1.29
C ARG A 155 -7.75 -7.73 2.11
N ARG A 156 -7.00 -8.62 1.48
CA ARG A 156 -5.95 -9.41 2.14
C ARG A 156 -4.85 -8.51 2.73
N TRP A 157 -4.45 -7.48 1.99
CA TRP A 157 -3.45 -6.51 2.45
C TRP A 157 -3.99 -5.66 3.63
N ASP A 158 -5.22 -5.17 3.51
CA ASP A 158 -5.90 -4.40 4.57
C ASP A 158 -6.04 -5.20 5.88
N SER A 159 -6.21 -6.52 5.81
CA SER A 159 -6.33 -7.37 7.00
C SER A 159 -4.99 -7.76 7.64
N ASN A 160 -3.89 -7.81 6.89
CA ASN A 160 -2.63 -8.39 7.37
C ASN A 160 -1.52 -7.37 7.70
N ILE A 161 -1.50 -6.22 7.04
CA ILE A 161 -0.42 -5.24 7.21
C ILE A 161 -0.82 -4.16 8.21
N VAL A 162 -2.01 -3.56 8.06
CA VAL A 162 -2.40 -2.39 8.86
C VAL A 162 -2.81 -2.72 10.30
N PRO A 163 -3.60 -3.77 10.59
CA PRO A 163 -3.97 -4.11 11.96
C PRO A 163 -2.79 -4.51 12.85
N SER A 164 -1.71 -5.04 12.25
CA SER A 164 -0.50 -5.43 13.00
C SER A 164 0.38 -4.25 13.43
N LEU A 165 0.09 -3.03 12.95
CA LEU A 165 0.91 -1.84 13.16
C LEU A 165 0.19 -0.77 14.00
N LEU A 166 -1.12 -0.92 14.22
CA LEU A 166 -1.87 -0.04 15.09
C LEU A 166 -1.57 -0.40 16.56
N PRO A 167 -1.25 0.57 17.43
CA PRO A 167 -1.30 0.33 18.87
C PRO A 167 -2.74 -0.07 19.22
N SER A 168 -2.90 -1.06 20.11
CA SER A 168 -4.15 -1.77 20.44
C SER A 168 -5.33 -0.90 20.92
N GLY A 169 -5.28 0.43 20.80
CA GLY A 169 -6.31 1.37 21.22
C GLY A 169 -6.88 2.30 20.13
N THR A 170 -6.41 2.26 18.88
CA THR A 170 -6.91 3.20 17.84
C THR A 170 -8.13 2.64 17.12
N PHE A 171 -9.30 2.80 17.72
CA PHE A 171 -10.60 2.51 17.09
C PHE A 171 -10.87 3.59 16.02
N MET A 172 -10.48 3.36 14.76
CA MET A 172 -10.93 4.20 13.66
C MET A 172 -12.42 3.96 13.43
N ASN A 173 -13.22 4.92 13.89
CA ASN A 173 -14.65 4.98 13.67
C ASN A 173 -14.92 5.29 12.19
N PRO A 174 -15.59 4.42 11.40
CA PRO A 174 -15.91 4.71 10.02
C PRO A 174 -17.18 5.58 9.97
N SER A 175 -17.02 6.88 10.13
CA SER A 175 -18.06 7.86 9.76
C SER A 175 -17.43 9.19 9.39
N ASN A 176 -17.21 9.38 8.09
CA ASN A 176 -17.71 10.52 7.33
C ASN A 176 -17.19 10.46 5.89
N ASN A 177 -18.05 10.10 4.94
CA ASN A 177 -18.60 10.99 3.90
C ASN A 177 -19.34 10.14 2.86
#